data_AF-A0A367JEG3-F1
#
_entry.id   AF-A0A367JEG3-F1
#
_cell.length_a   1.000
_cell.length_b   1.000
_cell.length_c   1.000
_cell.angle_alpha   90.00
_cell.angle_beta   90.00
_cell.angle_gamma   90.00
#
_symmetry.space_group_name_H-M   'P 1'
#
loop_
_entity.id
_entity.type
_entity.pdbx_description
1 polymer ?
#
loop_
_entity_poly.entity_id
_entity_poly.type
_entity_poly.pdbx_seq_one_letter_code
_entity_poly.pdbx_strand_id
1 'polypeptide(L)'
;MFLKDKAFYIASKKTGLVLSTNGYTEEGTKITVQNKTGEEHELWQFENGFLINKSSSLVLDIIGGDLRVGQKVNLWGRKKTMTHNQRWGIRDGYIYALADPRLVLDLEGDCEDEGTHI
;
A
#
# COMPACT_ATOMS: atom_id res chain seq x y z
N MET A 1 -4.05 -18.68 5.30
CA MET A 1 -5.18 -18.57 4.36
C MET A 1 -5.77 -17.18 4.52
N PHE A 2 -5.44 -16.24 3.65
CA PHE A 2 -6.03 -14.89 3.69
C PHE A 2 -7.43 -14.97 3.07
N LEU A 3 -8.43 -14.49 3.80
CA LEU A 3 -9.85 -14.58 3.46
C LEU A 3 -10.13 -13.72 2.22
N LYS A 4 -10.68 -14.35 1.18
CA LYS A 4 -10.86 -13.79 -0.16
C LYS A 4 -11.79 -12.57 -0.26
N ASP A 5 -12.45 -12.17 0.83
CA ASP A 5 -13.44 -11.08 0.85
C ASP A 5 -13.33 -10.15 2.08
N LYS A 6 -12.30 -10.28 2.93
CA LYS A 6 -12.14 -9.39 4.09
C LYS A 6 -11.19 -8.25 3.77
N ALA A 7 -11.74 -7.04 3.75
CA ALA A 7 -10.94 -5.82 3.83
C ALA A 7 -10.33 -5.66 5.23
N PHE A 8 -9.16 -5.04 5.30
CA PHE A 8 -8.39 -4.82 6.52
C PHE A 8 -7.66 -3.48 6.46
N TYR A 9 -7.22 -3.01 7.64
CA TYR A 9 -6.33 -1.86 7.75
C TYR A 9 -4.88 -2.34 7.72
N ILE A 10 -4.01 -1.56 7.07
CA ILE A 10 -2.56 -1.70 7.20
C ILE A 10 -2.12 -0.61 8.16
N ALA A 11 -1.73 -0.98 9.37
CA ALA A 11 -1.32 -0.03 10.40
C ALA A 11 0.18 -0.07 10.62
N SER A 12 0.80 1.10 10.78
CA SER A 12 2.17 1.21 11.29
C SER A 12 2.23 0.62 12.69
N LYS A 13 3.18 -0.31 12.92
CA LYS A 13 3.42 -0.86 14.26
C LYS A 13 3.92 0.20 15.25
N LYS A 14 4.56 1.26 14.75
CA LYS A 14 5.18 2.33 15.56
C LYS A 14 4.13 3.34 16.01
N THR A 15 3.31 3.82 15.09
CA THR A 15 2.40 4.96 15.32
C THR A 15 0.93 4.56 15.43
N GLY A 16 0.54 3.39 14.92
CA GLY A 16 -0.85 2.99 14.79
C GLY A 16 -1.61 3.68 13.65
N LEU A 17 -0.99 4.63 12.94
CA LEU A 17 -1.58 5.26 11.76
C LEU A 17 -1.79 4.23 10.66
N VAL A 18 -2.88 4.40 9.90
CA VAL A 18 -3.31 3.46 8.87
C VAL A 18 -3.01 3.98 7.47
N LEU A 19 -2.65 3.06 6.57
CA LEU A 19 -2.41 3.31 5.16
C LEU A 19 -3.69 3.83 4.48
N SER A 20 -3.63 5.03 3.93
CA SER A 20 -4.78 5.79 3.45
C SER A 20 -4.48 6.47 2.11
N THR A 21 -5.51 6.59 1.28
CA THR A 21 -5.46 7.37 0.04
C THR A 21 -5.98 8.80 0.24
N ASN A 22 -6.26 9.21 1.48
CA ASN A 22 -6.82 10.52 1.85
C ASN A 22 -8.11 10.87 1.11
N GLY A 23 -8.93 9.86 0.81
CA GLY A 23 -10.18 10.00 0.04
C GLY A 23 -10.01 10.13 -1.47
N TYR A 24 -8.79 10.23 -2.00
CA TYR A 24 -8.54 10.27 -3.43
C TYR A 24 -8.62 8.87 -4.05
N THR A 25 -9.11 8.81 -5.29
CA THR A 25 -9.41 7.55 -5.99
C THR A 25 -8.81 7.48 -7.38
N GLU A 26 -8.11 8.52 -7.83
CA GLU A 26 -7.49 8.58 -9.14
C GLU A 26 -6.18 7.76 -9.21
N GLU A 27 -5.85 7.27 -10.40
CA GLU A 27 -4.51 6.76 -10.67
C GLU A 27 -3.46 7.85 -10.44
N GLY A 28 -2.31 7.47 -9.87
CA GLY A 28 -1.27 8.42 -9.50
C GLY A 28 -1.41 8.98 -8.08
N THR A 29 -2.54 8.75 -7.41
CA THR A 29 -2.75 9.13 -6.00
C THR A 29 -1.66 8.55 -5.11
N LYS A 30 -0.87 9.41 -4.47
CA LYS A 30 0.16 8.97 -3.53
C LYS A 30 -0.48 8.42 -2.27
N ILE A 31 0.17 7.42 -1.68
CA ILE A 31 -0.31 6.82 -0.44
C ILE A 31 0.29 7.56 0.75
N THR A 32 -0.54 7.73 1.78
CA THR A 32 -0.16 8.36 3.04
C THR A 32 -0.56 7.50 4.23
N VAL A 33 -0.19 7.90 5.45
CA VAL A 33 -0.74 7.34 6.69
C VAL A 33 -1.55 8.37 7.47
N GLN A 34 -2.66 7.93 8.06
CA GLN A 34 -3.60 8.79 8.76
C GLN A 34 -4.20 8.14 9.99
N ASN A 35 -4.87 8.95 10.81
CA ASN A 35 -5.69 8.43 11.90
C ASN A 35 -6.83 7.60 11.32
N LYS A 36 -7.10 6.43 11.91
CA LYS A 36 -8.19 5.57 11.45
C LYS A 36 -9.54 6.24 11.67
N THR A 37 -10.24 6.50 10.58
CA THR A 37 -11.60 7.07 10.57
C THR A 37 -12.68 6.01 10.37
N GLY A 38 -12.35 4.86 9.77
CA GLY A 38 -13.32 3.83 9.42
C GLY A 38 -13.78 3.85 7.96
N GLU A 39 -13.27 4.80 7.19
CA GLU A 39 -13.65 5.04 5.80
C GLU A 39 -13.04 4.02 4.83
N GLU A 40 -13.65 3.87 3.65
CA GLU A 40 -13.23 2.85 2.67
C GLU A 40 -11.87 3.14 2.04
N HIS A 41 -11.43 4.39 2.02
CA HIS A 41 -10.14 4.80 1.49
C HIS A 41 -8.95 4.36 2.36
N GLU A 42 -9.22 3.87 3.57
CA GLU A 42 -8.24 3.28 4.50
C GLU A 42 -8.24 1.74 4.47
N LEU A 43 -9.20 1.15 3.75
CA LEU A 43 -9.42 -0.28 3.70
C LEU A 43 -8.75 -0.91 2.49
N TRP A 44 -8.03 -2.00 2.75
CA TRP A 44 -7.26 -2.74 1.76
C TRP A 44 -7.71 -4.19 1.70
N GLN A 45 -7.69 -4.77 0.51
CA GLN A 45 -7.87 -6.18 0.27
C GLN A 45 -6.57 -6.76 -0.27
N PHE A 46 -6.31 -8.04 0.02
CA PHE A 46 -5.14 -8.74 -0.49
C PHE A 46 -5.58 -9.91 -1.37
N GLU A 47 -5.35 -9.80 -2.66
CA GLU A 47 -5.74 -10.81 -3.63
C GLU A 47 -4.58 -11.16 -4.54
N ASN A 48 -4.12 -12.42 -4.48
CA ASN A 48 -3.05 -12.93 -5.35
C ASN A 48 -1.77 -12.05 -5.34
N GLY A 49 -1.42 -11.41 -4.23
CA GLY A 49 -0.25 -10.51 -4.18
C GLY A 49 -0.54 -9.07 -4.60
N PHE A 50 -1.79 -8.71 -4.94
CA PHE A 50 -2.18 -7.32 -5.10
C PHE A 50 -2.79 -6.80 -3.80
N LEU A 51 -2.37 -5.60 -3.39
CA LEU A 51 -3.05 -4.82 -2.37
C LEU A 51 -4.01 -3.86 -3.07
N ILE A 52 -5.31 -4.09 -2.90
CA ILE A 52 -6.39 -3.38 -3.59
C ILE A 52 -7.05 -2.43 -2.60
N ASN A 53 -7.13 -1.14 -2.93
CA ASN A 53 -7.86 -0.18 -2.13
C ASN A 53 -9.36 -0.34 -2.34
N LYS A 54 -10.15 -0.35 -1.25
CA LYS A 54 -11.59 -0.61 -1.32
C LYS A 54 -12.36 0.53 -1.99
N SER A 55 -11.97 1.78 -1.78
CA SER A 55 -12.67 2.96 -2.32
C SER A 55 -12.47 3.13 -3.83
N SER A 56 -11.29 2.80 -4.37
CA SER A 56 -10.97 3.02 -5.79
C SER A 56 -10.93 1.75 -6.64
N SER A 57 -10.84 0.56 -6.02
CA SER A 57 -10.49 -0.70 -6.70
C SER A 57 -9.13 -0.69 -7.42
N LEU A 58 -8.31 0.33 -7.22
CA LEU A 58 -6.94 0.42 -7.72
C LEU A 58 -5.98 -0.33 -6.78
N VAL A 59 -4.79 -0.64 -7.30
CA VAL A 59 -3.77 -1.40 -6.55
C VAL A 59 -2.61 -0.51 -6.11
N LEU A 60 -1.95 -0.94 -5.04
CA LEU A 60 -0.68 -0.35 -4.60
C LEU A 60 0.42 -0.63 -5.63
N ASP A 61 1.06 0.43 -6.12
CA ASP A 61 2.06 0.40 -7.19
C ASP A 61 3.30 1.20 -6.78
N ILE A 62 4.49 0.67 -7.06
CA ILE A 62 5.76 1.40 -6.92
C ILE A 62 5.92 2.29 -8.15
N ILE A 63 5.96 3.60 -7.92
CA ILE A 63 5.94 4.63 -8.96
C ILE A 63 7.08 4.39 -9.97
N GLY A 64 6.74 4.38 -11.26
CA GLY A 64 7.70 4.23 -12.35
C GLY A 64 8.25 2.80 -12.52
N GLY A 65 7.91 1.86 -11.62
CA GLY A 65 8.36 0.48 -11.68
C GLY A 65 9.83 0.27 -11.32
N ASP A 66 10.51 1.29 -10.79
CA ASP A 66 11.90 1.21 -10.35
C ASP A 66 11.96 0.58 -8.96
N LEU A 67 12.45 -0.65 -8.87
CA LEU A 67 12.55 -1.39 -7.60
C LEU A 67 13.84 -0.99 -6.88
N ARG A 68 13.81 0.17 -6.21
CA ARG A 68 14.92 0.67 -5.38
C ARG A 68 14.42 1.30 -4.08
N VAL A 69 15.31 1.40 -3.11
CA VAL A 69 15.06 2.05 -1.82
C VAL A 69 14.64 3.52 -2.04
N GLY A 70 13.66 3.99 -1.26
CA GLY A 70 13.16 5.37 -1.32
C GLY A 70 12.26 5.66 -2.52
N GLN A 71 11.80 4.65 -3.26
CA GLN A 71 10.68 4.86 -4.18
C GLN A 71 9.36 4.94 -3.43
N LYS A 72 8.58 5.95 -3.78
CA LYS A 72 7.24 6.16 -3.26
C LYS A 72 6.26 5.21 -3.94
N VAL A 73 5.12 5.02 -3.29
CA VAL A 73 4.01 4.23 -3.82
C VAL A 73 2.79 5.11 -4.13
N ASN A 74 1.99 4.63 -5.07
CA ASN A 74 0.72 5.26 -5.46
C ASN A 74 -0.37 4.21 -5.70
N LEU A 75 -1.58 4.70 -5.98
CA LEU A 75 -2.62 3.93 -6.62
C LEU A 75 -2.37 3.86 -8.13
N TRP A 76 -2.55 2.66 -8.69
CA TRP A 76 -2.52 2.48 -10.13
C TRP A 76 -3.48 1.38 -10.57
N GLY A 77 -3.90 1.43 -11.84
CA GLY A 77 -4.67 0.35 -12.46
C GLY A 77 -3.92 -0.98 -12.40
N ARG A 78 -4.62 -2.06 -12.04
CA ARG A 78 -4.05 -3.41 -11.98
C ARG A 78 -3.54 -3.84 -13.35
N LYS A 79 -2.21 -3.96 -13.49
CA LYS A 79 -1.55 -4.41 -14.72
C LYS A 79 -1.85 -5.89 -14.96
N LYS A 80 -2.01 -6.26 -16.24
CA LYS A 80 -2.21 -7.67 -16.66
C LYS A 80 -0.88 -8.40 -16.89
N THR A 81 0.15 -7.67 -17.30
CA THR A 81 1.50 -8.17 -17.57
C THR A 81 2.52 -7.24 -16.90
N MET A 82 3.76 -7.71 -16.72
CA MET A 82 4.84 -6.94 -16.09
C MET A 82 4.44 -6.32 -14.74
N THR A 83 3.75 -7.12 -13.91
CA THR A 83 3.12 -6.65 -12.67
C THR A 83 4.09 -6.54 -11.49
N HIS A 84 5.41 -6.62 -11.71
CA HIS A 84 6.39 -6.79 -10.64
C HIS A 84 6.34 -5.68 -9.59
N ASN A 85 6.03 -4.45 -10.02
CA ASN A 85 5.92 -3.27 -9.16
C ASN A 85 4.55 -3.14 -8.45
N GLN A 86 3.64 -4.09 -8.64
CA GLN A 86 2.31 -4.15 -8.02
C GLN A 86 2.10 -5.42 -7.20
N ARG A 87 3.16 -6.20 -7.00
CA ARG A 87 3.13 -7.52 -6.37
C ARG A 87 3.80 -7.45 -5.01
N TRP A 88 3.02 -7.74 -3.98
CA TRP A 88 3.38 -7.60 -2.59
C TRP A 88 3.29 -8.94 -1.87
N GLY A 89 4.26 -9.19 -0.99
CA GLY A 89 4.24 -10.27 -0.02
C GLY A 89 4.10 -9.70 1.38
N ILE A 90 3.53 -10.49 2.29
CA ILE A 90 3.40 -10.14 3.71
C ILE A 90 4.08 -11.23 4.53
N ARG A 91 5.09 -10.87 5.33
CA ARG A 91 5.81 -11.81 6.21
C ARG A 91 6.33 -11.07 7.44
N ASP A 92 6.15 -11.65 8.62
CA ASP A 92 6.67 -11.13 9.91
C ASP A 92 6.27 -9.68 10.22
N GLY A 93 5.13 -9.25 9.67
CA GLY A 93 4.61 -7.89 9.79
C GLY A 93 5.28 -6.86 8.89
N TYR A 94 6.06 -7.31 7.90
CA TYR A 94 6.54 -6.50 6.79
C TYR A 94 5.70 -6.77 5.54
N ILE A 95 5.48 -5.71 4.77
CA ILE A 95 4.95 -5.79 3.41
C ILE A 95 6.14 -5.52 2.48
N TYR A 96 6.42 -6.43 1.55
CA TYR A 96 7.60 -6.37 0.68
C TYR A 96 7.26 -6.57 -0.79
N ALA A 97 8.07 -6.02 -1.68
CA ALA A 97 7.92 -6.28 -3.11
C ALA A 97 8.29 -7.75 -3.43
N LEU A 98 7.40 -8.51 -4.07
CA LEU A 98 7.68 -9.91 -4.41
C LEU A 98 8.87 -10.06 -5.36
N ALA A 99 9.12 -9.04 -6.19
CA ALA A 99 10.25 -9.02 -7.12
C ALA A 99 11.61 -8.76 -6.44
N ASP A 100 11.63 -8.08 -5.29
CA ASP A 100 12.81 -7.93 -4.45
C ASP A 100 12.39 -7.87 -2.97
N PRO A 101 12.42 -9.01 -2.24
CA PRO A 101 11.98 -9.08 -0.85
C PRO A 101 12.78 -8.25 0.15
N ARG A 102 13.88 -7.61 -0.28
CA ARG A 102 14.64 -6.66 0.54
C ARG A 102 13.98 -5.28 0.58
N LEU A 103 13.10 -4.98 -0.38
CA LEU A 103 12.34 -3.74 -0.44
C LEU A 103 11.04 -3.91 0.32
N VAL A 104 10.91 -3.19 1.43
CA VAL A 104 9.73 -3.18 2.29
C VAL A 104 9.03 -1.83 2.22
N LEU A 105 7.72 -1.81 2.43
CA LEU A 105 6.99 -0.57 2.68
C LEU A 105 7.47 0.02 4.00
N ASP A 106 7.80 1.31 3.96
CA ASP A 106 8.27 2.07 5.12
C ASP A 106 7.70 3.50 5.06
N LEU A 107 7.63 4.17 6.20
CA LEU A 107 7.23 5.57 6.25
C LEU A 107 8.40 6.45 5.81
N GLU A 108 8.14 7.47 4.99
CA GLU A 108 9.17 8.38 4.51
C GLU A 108 9.78 9.16 5.67
N GLY A 109 10.99 8.78 6.07
CA GLY A 109 11.68 9.37 7.21
C GLY A 109 11.10 8.92 8.54
N ASP A 110 11.82 9.19 9.63
CA ASP A 110 11.34 8.95 11.00
C ASP A 110 10.15 9.88 11.38
N CYS A 111 9.45 10.45 10.40
CA CYS A 111 8.30 11.31 10.62
C CYS A 111 7.04 10.46 10.81
N GLU A 112 6.47 10.62 11.99
CA GLU A 112 5.37 9.82 12.51
C GLU A 112 4.02 10.53 12.39
N ASP A 113 4.03 11.66 11.66
CA ASP A 113 2.90 12.56 11.52
C ASP A 113 1.87 12.05 10.51
N GLU A 114 0.64 12.53 10.67
CA GLU A 114 -0.44 12.29 9.72
C GLU A 114 -0.13 12.95 8.36
N GLY A 115 -0.43 12.23 7.27
CA GLY A 115 -0.14 12.68 5.91
C GLY A 115 1.27 12.33 5.41
N THR A 116 2.10 11.66 6.22
CA THR A 116 3.40 11.14 5.80
C THR A 116 3.22 10.16 4.64
N HIS A 117 4.07 10.32 3.62
CA HIS A 117 4.05 9.47 2.43
C HIS A 117 4.74 8.13 2.71
N ILE A 118 4.36 7.11 1.92
CA ILE A 118 5.00 5.79 1.87
C ILE A 118 5.84 5.68 0.60
#